data_AF-A0A943BAH6-F1
#
_entry.id   AF-A0A943BAH6-F1
#
_cell.length_a   1.000
_cell.length_b   1.000
_cell.length_c   1.000
_cell.angle_alpha   90.00
_cell.angle_beta   90.00
_cell.angle_gamma   90.00
#
_symmetry.space_group_name_H-M   'P 1'
#
loop_
_entity.id
_entity.type
_entity.pdbx_description
1 polymer ?
#
loop_
_entity_poly.entity_id
_entity_poly.type
_entity_poly.pdbx_seq_one_letter_code
_entity_poly.pdbx_strand_id
1 'polypeptide(L)'
;MTEELSSVRKQLEKMEQEKADKTLKATVRKAVESLEQQCQKMKEQLFEIKTEVKAKASEIVAEAKAKGKAALHKVSEFLGIKDKLESVRENVRKSIAETEHTINKLDAFGSGMREAGQKIANTFCTFADKETVDYPEKEKKFSKTELVKKPFEAKKKLYQRMEQYLDEALDKVESLAKEPERMKDVEMAEPSMLGAVAEPEFQYGADAFEAYQQSGKAETEVVSEVKGKSR
;
A
#
# COMPACT_ATOMS: atom_id res chain seq x y z
N MET A 1 -19.17 -12.50 90.78
CA MET A 1 -20.34 -12.87 89.93
C MET A 1 -20.64 -11.85 88.83
N THR A 2 -20.27 -10.58 88.97
CA THR A 2 -20.51 -9.55 87.94
C THR A 2 -19.50 -9.57 86.77
N GLU A 3 -18.27 -10.04 87.01
CA GLU A 3 -17.24 -10.16 85.95
C GLU A 3 -17.48 -11.34 84.99
N GLU A 4 -18.03 -12.45 85.47
CA GLU A 4 -18.36 -13.59 84.60
C GLU A 4 -19.58 -13.31 83.72
N LEU A 5 -20.59 -12.60 84.25
CA LEU A 5 -21.74 -12.16 83.47
C LEU A 5 -21.38 -11.13 82.39
N SER A 6 -20.39 -10.26 82.65
CA SER A 6 -19.91 -9.30 81.65
C SER A 6 -19.06 -9.98 80.56
N SER A 7 -18.26 -10.99 80.92
CA SER A 7 -17.51 -11.84 80.00
C SER A 7 -18.42 -12.64 79.08
N VAL A 8 -19.44 -13.30 79.63
CA VAL A 8 -20.42 -14.09 78.87
C VAL A 8 -21.24 -13.20 77.94
N ARG A 9 -21.65 -11.99 78.38
CA ARG A 9 -22.29 -11.00 77.48
C ARG A 9 -21.37 -10.61 76.33
N LYS A 10 -20.09 -10.33 76.60
CA LYS A 10 -19.09 -10.03 75.56
C LYS A 10 -18.86 -11.19 74.59
N GLN A 11 -18.88 -12.43 75.09
CA GLN A 11 -18.75 -13.63 74.24
C GLN A 11 -19.99 -13.85 73.37
N LEU A 12 -21.19 -13.60 73.90
CA LEU A 12 -22.42 -13.68 73.14
C LEU A 12 -22.46 -12.63 72.02
N GLU A 13 -22.07 -11.39 72.34
CA GLU A 13 -21.94 -10.29 71.36
C GLU A 13 -20.93 -10.63 70.25
N LYS A 14 -19.76 -11.16 70.62
CA LYS A 14 -18.75 -11.60 69.63
C LYS A 14 -19.25 -12.75 68.76
N MET A 15 -19.96 -13.73 69.34
CA MET A 15 -20.55 -14.83 68.57
C MET A 15 -21.64 -14.35 67.61
N GLU A 16 -22.49 -13.40 68.03
CA GLU A 16 -23.48 -12.79 67.14
C GLU A 16 -22.81 -11.99 66.01
N GLN A 17 -21.77 -11.23 66.34
CA GLN A 17 -21.03 -10.42 65.39
C GLN A 17 -20.28 -11.27 64.36
N GLU A 18 -19.61 -12.35 64.78
CA GLU A 18 -18.97 -13.29 63.85
C GLU A 18 -19.98 -14.00 62.94
N LYS A 19 -21.20 -14.27 63.44
CA LYS A 19 -22.28 -14.88 62.66
C LYS A 19 -22.85 -13.89 61.65
N ALA A 20 -23.02 -12.63 62.04
CA ALA A 20 -23.39 -11.54 61.14
C ALA A 20 -22.31 -11.34 60.05
N ASP A 21 -21.02 -11.30 60.42
CA ASP A 21 -19.90 -11.14 59.49
C ASP A 21 -19.80 -12.28 58.48
N LYS A 22 -20.00 -13.54 58.91
CA LYS A 22 -20.03 -14.69 58.00
C LYS A 22 -21.19 -14.61 57.00
N THR A 23 -22.36 -14.19 57.47
CA THR A 23 -23.56 -14.07 56.63
C THR A 23 -23.43 -12.90 55.64
N LEU A 24 -22.86 -11.78 56.09
CA LEU A 24 -22.58 -10.62 55.27
C LEU A 24 -21.53 -10.96 54.19
N LYS A 25 -20.44 -11.63 54.57
CA LYS A 25 -19.39 -12.09 53.65
C LYS A 25 -19.93 -13.06 52.60
N ALA A 26 -20.83 -13.98 52.96
CA ALA A 26 -21.47 -14.88 52.00
C ALA A 26 -22.38 -14.14 51.02
N THR A 27 -23.14 -13.14 51.51
CA THR A 27 -24.03 -12.32 50.67
C THR A 27 -23.23 -11.45 49.70
N VAL A 28 -22.14 -10.83 50.17
CA VAL A 28 -21.21 -10.04 49.35
C VAL A 28 -20.54 -10.94 48.31
N ARG A 29 -20.06 -12.14 48.67
CA ARG A 29 -19.48 -13.09 47.71
C ARG A 29 -20.48 -13.47 46.62
N LYS A 30 -21.72 -13.78 46.99
CA LYS A 30 -22.77 -14.12 46.02
C LYS A 30 -23.10 -12.94 45.10
N ALA A 31 -23.09 -11.71 45.62
CA ALA A 31 -23.26 -10.51 44.82
C ALA A 31 -22.10 -10.29 43.85
N VAL A 32 -20.85 -10.51 44.29
CA VAL A 32 -19.65 -10.43 43.44
C VAL A 32 -19.69 -11.50 42.34
N GLU A 33 -19.96 -12.76 42.69
CA GLU A 33 -20.09 -13.86 41.72
C GLU A 33 -21.20 -13.59 40.69
N SER A 34 -22.35 -13.09 41.14
CA SER A 34 -23.44 -12.70 40.24
C SER A 34 -23.05 -11.54 39.32
N LEU A 35 -22.27 -10.58 39.80
CA LEU A 35 -21.80 -9.45 39.00
C LEU A 35 -20.75 -9.89 37.98
N GLU A 36 -19.81 -10.76 38.37
CA GLU A 36 -18.80 -11.35 37.49
C GLU A 36 -19.46 -12.14 36.35
N GLN A 37 -20.49 -12.94 36.64
CA GLN A 37 -21.26 -13.64 35.63
C GLN A 37 -21.98 -12.69 34.66
N GLN A 38 -22.55 -11.59 35.16
CA GLN A 38 -23.17 -10.57 34.30
C GLN A 38 -22.14 -9.86 33.42
N CYS A 39 -20.96 -9.53 33.97
CA CYS A 39 -19.85 -8.95 33.21
C CYS A 39 -19.38 -9.89 32.09
N GLN A 40 -19.24 -11.18 32.38
CA GLN A 40 -18.83 -12.17 31.38
C GLN A 40 -19.88 -12.34 30.28
N LYS A 41 -21.16 -12.40 30.64
CA LYS A 41 -22.27 -12.45 29.67
C LYS A 41 -22.29 -11.19 28.79
N MET A 42 -22.12 -10.01 29.37
CA MET A 42 -22.10 -8.75 28.63
C MET A 42 -20.90 -8.67 27.68
N LYS A 43 -19.75 -9.24 28.09
CA LYS A 43 -18.57 -9.37 27.24
C LYS A 43 -18.83 -10.27 26.04
N GLU A 44 -19.45 -11.43 26.23
CA GLU A 44 -19.82 -12.35 25.14
C GLU A 44 -20.77 -11.68 24.15
N GLN A 45 -21.82 -11.01 24.64
CA GLN A 45 -22.74 -10.26 23.78
C GLN A 45 -22.03 -9.13 23.00
N LEU A 46 -21.08 -8.41 23.61
CA LEU A 46 -20.28 -7.41 22.90
C LEU A 46 -19.41 -8.03 21.80
N PHE A 47 -18.88 -9.23 22.01
CA PHE A 47 -18.13 -9.94 20.99
C PHE A 47 -19.02 -10.38 19.83
N GLU A 48 -20.21 -10.90 20.11
CA GLU A 48 -21.21 -11.23 19.08
C GLU A 48 -21.63 -10.00 18.28
N ILE A 49 -21.94 -8.89 18.95
CA ILE A 49 -22.28 -7.63 18.27
C ILE A 49 -21.10 -7.17 17.40
N LYS A 50 -19.86 -7.26 17.89
CA LYS A 50 -18.68 -6.88 17.12
C LYS A 50 -18.51 -7.73 15.85
N THR A 51 -18.74 -9.05 15.94
CA THR A 51 -18.62 -9.92 14.77
C THR A 51 -19.75 -9.67 13.77
N GLU A 52 -20.99 -9.47 14.24
CA GLU A 52 -22.13 -9.11 13.39
C GLU A 52 -21.93 -7.77 12.69
N VAL A 53 -21.47 -6.74 13.41
CA VAL A 53 -21.17 -5.43 12.84
C VAL A 53 -20.08 -5.55 11.77
N LYS A 54 -19.02 -6.32 12.03
CA LYS A 54 -17.96 -6.58 11.04
C LYS A 54 -18.52 -7.29 9.80
N ALA A 55 -19.36 -8.29 9.98
CA ALA A 55 -19.97 -9.03 8.87
C ALA A 55 -20.86 -8.12 8.01
N LYS A 56 -21.77 -7.36 8.63
CA LYS A 56 -22.65 -6.42 7.91
C LYS A 56 -21.86 -5.30 7.23
N ALA A 57 -20.82 -4.76 7.87
CA ALA A 57 -19.96 -3.77 7.23
C ALA A 57 -19.27 -4.34 5.98
N SER A 58 -18.77 -5.58 6.05
CA SER A 58 -18.17 -6.27 4.90
C SER A 58 -19.17 -6.46 3.76
N GLU A 59 -20.39 -6.87 4.07
CA GLU A 59 -21.47 -7.05 3.09
C GLU A 59 -21.84 -5.74 2.39
N ILE A 60 -22.03 -4.66 3.16
CA ILE A 60 -22.35 -3.33 2.61
C ILE A 60 -21.22 -2.84 1.68
N VAL A 61 -19.96 -3.02 2.09
CA VAL A 61 -18.81 -2.62 1.26
C VAL A 61 -18.75 -3.44 -0.03
N ALA A 62 -19.01 -4.75 0.05
CA ALA A 62 -19.05 -5.62 -1.12
C ALA A 62 -20.17 -5.22 -2.10
N GLU A 63 -21.37 -4.94 -1.58
CA GLU A 63 -22.50 -4.51 -2.39
C GLU A 63 -22.28 -3.12 -3.02
N ALA A 64 -21.75 -2.17 -2.26
CA ALA A 64 -21.37 -0.85 -2.77
C ALA A 64 -20.30 -0.95 -3.87
N LYS A 65 -19.30 -1.84 -3.71
CA LYS A 65 -18.27 -2.10 -4.71
C LYS A 65 -18.86 -2.72 -5.98
N ALA A 66 -19.79 -3.68 -5.86
CA ALA A 66 -20.47 -4.29 -6.99
C ALA A 66 -21.33 -3.28 -7.77
N LYS A 67 -22.16 -2.50 -7.06
CA LYS A 67 -22.97 -1.43 -7.67
C LYS A 67 -22.11 -0.34 -8.31
N GLY A 68 -21.02 0.06 -7.64
CA GLY A 68 -20.05 1.01 -8.18
C GLY A 68 -19.39 0.50 -9.47
N LYS A 69 -18.99 -0.76 -9.51
CA LYS A 69 -18.43 -1.41 -10.71
C LYS A 69 -19.42 -1.42 -11.87
N ALA A 70 -20.68 -1.80 -11.60
CA ALA A 70 -21.73 -1.79 -12.61
C ALA A 70 -22.03 -0.38 -13.14
N ALA A 71 -22.01 0.64 -12.27
CA ALA A 71 -22.15 2.03 -12.67
C ALA A 71 -20.97 2.49 -13.56
N LEU A 72 -19.74 2.16 -13.16
CA LEU A 72 -18.54 2.46 -13.95
C LEU A 72 -18.55 1.77 -15.32
N HIS A 73 -19.01 0.52 -15.39
CA HIS A 73 -19.18 -0.19 -16.66
C HIS A 73 -20.14 0.56 -17.59
N LYS A 74 -21.32 0.94 -17.11
CA LYS A 74 -22.30 1.71 -17.90
C LYS A 74 -21.74 3.06 -18.37
N VAL A 75 -21.00 3.76 -17.51
CA VAL A 75 -20.33 5.02 -17.90
C VAL A 75 -19.28 4.75 -18.98
N SER A 76 -18.53 3.66 -18.88
CA SER A 76 -17.52 3.29 -19.87
C SER A 76 -18.13 2.92 -21.23
N GLU A 77 -19.27 2.23 -21.24
CA GLU A 77 -20.05 1.94 -22.46
C GLU A 77 -20.62 3.23 -23.06
N PHE A 78 -21.25 4.07 -22.25
CA PHE A 78 -21.83 5.34 -22.71
C PHE A 78 -20.78 6.26 -23.36
N LEU A 79 -19.57 6.31 -22.81
CA LEU A 79 -18.47 7.10 -23.35
C LEU A 79 -17.72 6.41 -24.50
N GLY A 80 -18.03 5.14 -24.80
CA GLY A 80 -17.34 4.34 -25.81
C GLY A 80 -15.85 4.18 -25.53
N ILE A 81 -15.46 4.02 -24.25
CA ILE A 81 -14.05 3.95 -23.87
C ILE A 81 -13.37 2.73 -24.48
N LYS A 82 -14.07 1.59 -24.52
CA LYS A 82 -13.56 0.35 -25.12
C LYS A 82 -13.18 0.56 -26.60
N ASP A 83 -14.12 1.04 -27.40
CA ASP A 83 -13.91 1.27 -28.84
C ASP A 83 -12.77 2.27 -29.11
N LYS A 84 -12.67 3.32 -28.27
CA LYS A 84 -11.57 4.29 -28.35
C LYS A 84 -10.22 3.65 -28.04
N LEU A 85 -10.13 2.83 -26.99
CA LEU A 85 -8.91 2.12 -26.64
C LEU A 85 -8.51 1.11 -27.72
N GLU A 86 -9.48 0.36 -28.28
CA GLU A 86 -9.24 -0.55 -29.41
C GLU A 86 -8.72 0.18 -30.64
N SER A 87 -9.32 1.33 -31.00
CA SER A 87 -8.85 2.16 -32.10
C SER A 87 -7.42 2.66 -31.89
N VAL A 88 -7.09 3.12 -30.68
CA VAL A 88 -5.71 3.53 -30.35
C VAL A 88 -4.77 2.33 -30.46
N ARG A 89 -5.11 1.16 -29.90
CA ARG A 89 -4.33 -0.08 -29.99
C ARG A 89 -4.04 -0.48 -31.43
N GLU A 90 -5.04 -0.43 -32.31
CA GLU A 90 -4.86 -0.70 -33.72
C GLU A 90 -3.87 0.27 -34.38
N ASN A 91 -3.98 1.56 -34.07
CA ASN A 91 -3.05 2.59 -34.56
C ASN A 91 -1.61 2.38 -34.04
N VAL A 92 -1.45 1.93 -32.79
CA VAL A 92 -0.14 1.55 -32.24
C VAL A 92 0.45 0.39 -33.02
N ARG A 93 -0.33 -0.67 -33.26
CA ARG A 93 0.10 -1.85 -34.02
C ARG A 93 0.52 -1.50 -35.43
N LYS A 94 -0.26 -0.67 -36.13
CA LYS A 94 0.10 -0.13 -37.45
C LYS A 94 1.42 0.62 -37.39
N SER A 95 1.60 1.49 -36.40
CA SER A 95 2.84 2.26 -36.20
C SER A 95 4.06 1.38 -35.91
N ILE A 96 3.89 0.27 -35.17
CA ILE A 96 4.94 -0.72 -34.95
C ILE A 96 5.33 -1.37 -36.28
N ALA A 97 4.35 -1.87 -37.04
CA ALA A 97 4.59 -2.51 -38.33
C ALA A 97 5.28 -1.58 -39.35
N GLU A 98 4.86 -0.31 -39.42
CA GLU A 98 5.50 0.70 -40.26
C GLU A 98 6.95 0.97 -39.84
N THR A 99 7.21 1.03 -38.52
CA THR A 99 8.55 1.24 -37.97
C THR A 99 9.44 0.04 -38.26
N GLU A 100 8.93 -1.18 -38.11
CA GLU A 100 9.64 -2.42 -38.49
C GLU A 100 9.97 -2.47 -39.98
N HIS A 101 9.01 -2.16 -40.83
CA HIS A 101 9.22 -2.08 -42.27
C HIS A 101 10.29 -1.04 -42.64
N THR A 102 10.30 0.11 -41.96
CA THR A 102 11.34 1.14 -42.15
C THR A 102 12.71 0.66 -41.70
N ILE A 103 12.79 -0.05 -40.57
CA ILE A 103 14.04 -0.68 -40.09
C ILE A 103 14.55 -1.68 -41.12
N ASN A 104 13.68 -2.56 -41.63
CA ASN A 104 14.06 -3.56 -42.64
C ASN A 104 14.54 -2.92 -43.94
N LYS A 105 13.89 -1.83 -44.38
CA LYS A 105 14.35 -1.05 -45.54
C LYS A 105 15.72 -0.42 -45.31
N LEU A 106 15.97 0.11 -44.11
CA LEU A 106 17.26 0.69 -43.76
C LEU A 106 18.37 -0.38 -43.69
N ASP A 107 18.05 -1.58 -43.20
CA ASP A 107 18.98 -2.72 -43.18
C ASP A 107 19.33 -3.20 -44.61
N ALA A 108 18.32 -3.30 -45.49
CA ALA A 108 18.52 -3.65 -46.89
C ALA A 108 19.35 -2.58 -47.62
N PHE A 109 19.04 -1.30 -47.39
CA PHE A 109 19.80 -0.19 -47.96
C PHE A 109 21.25 -0.16 -47.46
N GLY A 110 21.46 -0.34 -46.15
CA GLY A 110 22.79 -0.40 -45.56
C GLY A 110 23.62 -1.56 -46.07
N SER A 111 23.01 -2.72 -46.30
CA SER A 111 23.65 -3.87 -46.94
C SER A 111 24.03 -3.57 -48.39
N GLY A 112 23.10 -3.05 -49.20
CA GLY A 112 23.37 -2.69 -50.60
C GLY A 112 24.45 -1.61 -50.77
N MET A 113 24.47 -0.60 -49.90
CA MET A 113 25.50 0.44 -49.91
C MET A 113 26.88 -0.12 -49.56
N ARG A 114 26.95 -1.09 -48.64
CA ARG A 114 28.17 -1.80 -48.28
C ARG A 114 28.68 -2.65 -49.44
N GLU A 115 27.81 -3.45 -50.05
CA GLU A 115 28.15 -4.29 -51.21
C GLU A 115 28.65 -3.44 -52.40
N ALA A 116 27.98 -2.32 -52.68
CA ALA A 116 28.42 -1.39 -53.72
C ALA A 116 29.79 -0.76 -53.38
N GLY A 117 30.01 -0.35 -52.13
CA GLY A 117 31.29 0.17 -51.66
C GLY A 117 32.43 -0.84 -51.79
N GLN A 118 32.20 -2.09 -51.40
CA GLN A 118 33.16 -3.19 -51.55
C GLN A 118 33.47 -3.48 -53.02
N LYS A 119 32.45 -3.49 -53.90
CA LYS A 119 32.65 -3.65 -55.35
C LYS A 119 33.51 -2.52 -55.92
N ILE A 120 33.21 -1.26 -55.56
CA ILE A 120 34.00 -0.10 -56.00
C ILE A 120 35.46 -0.23 -55.49
N ALA A 121 35.66 -0.50 -54.21
CA ALA A 121 37.00 -0.66 -53.62
C ALA A 121 37.79 -1.79 -54.31
N ASN A 122 37.16 -2.95 -54.51
CA ASN A 122 37.78 -4.08 -55.19
C ASN A 122 38.08 -3.77 -56.66
N THR A 123 37.23 -3.02 -57.37
CA THR A 123 37.53 -2.60 -58.76
C THR A 123 38.75 -1.69 -58.84
N PHE A 124 38.94 -0.76 -57.89
CA PHE A 124 40.14 0.06 -57.79
C PHE A 124 41.39 -0.76 -57.45
N CYS A 125 41.27 -1.78 -56.59
CA CYS A 125 42.36 -2.70 -56.29
C CYS A 125 42.78 -3.51 -57.53
N THR A 126 41.84 -4.11 -58.26
CA THR A 126 42.13 -4.81 -59.53
C THR A 126 42.73 -3.89 -60.59
N PHE A 127 42.28 -2.63 -60.70
CA PHE A 127 42.86 -1.67 -61.63
C PHE A 127 44.32 -1.32 -61.28
N ALA A 128 44.69 -1.43 -60.01
CA ALA A 128 46.05 -1.18 -59.52
C ALA A 128 46.92 -2.46 -59.44
N ASP A 129 46.54 -3.55 -60.13
CA ASP A 129 47.18 -4.89 -60.07
C ASP A 129 47.33 -5.46 -58.64
N LYS A 130 46.44 -5.08 -57.73
CA LYS A 130 46.38 -5.60 -56.35
C LYS A 130 45.29 -6.66 -56.22
N GLU A 131 45.56 -7.67 -55.39
CA GLU A 131 44.63 -8.76 -55.12
C GLU A 131 43.32 -8.26 -54.47
N THR A 132 42.19 -8.86 -54.85
CA THR A 132 40.86 -8.51 -54.33
C THR A 132 40.77 -8.85 -52.84
N VAL A 133 40.27 -7.92 -52.03
CA VAL A 133 40.15 -8.11 -50.58
C VAL A 133 38.71 -8.47 -50.22
N ASP A 134 38.55 -9.49 -49.36
CA ASP A 134 37.24 -9.85 -48.81
C ASP A 134 37.00 -9.07 -47.50
N TYR A 135 35.97 -8.22 -47.49
CA TYR A 135 35.66 -7.27 -46.41
C TYR A 135 34.58 -7.69 -45.36
N PRO A 136 34.02 -8.93 -45.31
CA PRO A 136 32.75 -9.20 -44.62
C PRO A 136 32.80 -9.08 -43.08
N GLU A 137 33.96 -9.15 -42.43
CA GLU A 137 34.07 -9.08 -40.96
C GLU A 137 34.42 -7.69 -40.39
N LYS A 138 35.13 -6.84 -41.15
CA LYS A 138 35.65 -5.56 -40.61
C LYS A 138 34.60 -4.44 -40.57
N GLU A 139 33.57 -4.50 -41.40
CA GLU A 139 32.55 -3.45 -41.56
C GLU A 139 31.25 -3.70 -40.78
N LYS A 140 31.14 -4.83 -40.09
CA LYS A 140 29.93 -5.22 -39.33
C LYS A 140 29.72 -4.40 -38.06
N LYS A 141 30.78 -3.84 -37.47
CA LYS A 141 30.71 -3.35 -36.07
C LYS A 141 30.27 -1.88 -35.93
N PHE A 142 30.39 -1.04 -36.97
CA PHE A 142 30.13 0.41 -36.85
C PHE A 142 29.70 1.06 -38.18
N SER A 143 28.66 0.54 -38.82
CA SER A 143 28.08 1.24 -39.96
C SER A 143 27.33 2.50 -39.52
N LYS A 144 27.48 3.63 -40.23
CA LYS A 144 26.64 4.83 -40.04
C LYS A 144 25.14 4.52 -40.11
N THR A 145 24.76 3.44 -40.80
CA THR A 145 23.37 2.97 -40.87
C THR A 145 22.84 2.41 -39.55
N GLU A 146 23.69 1.90 -38.65
CA GLU A 146 23.26 1.46 -37.32
C GLU A 146 22.87 2.65 -36.42
N LEU A 147 23.59 3.78 -36.54
CA LEU A 147 23.20 5.00 -35.81
C LEU A 147 21.86 5.55 -36.27
N VAL A 148 21.55 5.44 -37.58
CA VAL A 148 20.26 5.87 -38.13
C VAL A 148 19.13 4.90 -37.73
N LYS A 149 19.45 3.64 -37.43
CA LYS A 149 18.49 2.61 -36.99
C LYS A 149 18.05 2.76 -35.53
N LYS A 150 18.98 3.14 -34.63
CA LYS A 150 18.72 3.26 -33.18
C LYS A 150 17.47 4.09 -32.81
N PRO A 151 17.18 5.25 -33.44
CA PRO A 151 15.94 5.98 -33.19
C PRO A 151 14.68 5.20 -33.52
N PHE A 152 14.66 4.42 -34.61
CA PHE A 152 13.50 3.61 -35.00
C PHE A 152 13.31 2.42 -34.07
N GLU A 153 14.40 1.80 -33.60
CA GLU A 153 14.32 0.74 -32.57
C GLU A 153 13.78 1.28 -31.24
N ALA A 154 14.24 2.47 -30.82
CA ALA A 154 13.72 3.12 -29.63
C ALA A 154 12.22 3.46 -29.77
N LYS A 155 11.80 3.96 -30.95
CA LYS A 155 10.40 4.23 -31.28
C LYS A 155 9.55 2.94 -31.24
N LYS A 156 10.05 1.85 -31.82
CA LYS A 156 9.40 0.53 -31.78
C LYS A 156 9.20 0.07 -30.33
N LYS A 157 10.25 0.13 -29.49
CA LYS A 157 10.16 -0.25 -28.06
C LYS A 157 9.14 0.60 -27.31
N LEU A 158 9.06 1.90 -27.60
CA LEU A 158 8.05 2.78 -27.01
C LEU A 158 6.64 2.35 -27.37
N TYR A 159 6.38 2.07 -28.66
CA TYR A 159 5.06 1.61 -29.10
C TYR A 159 4.69 0.24 -28.53
N GLN A 160 5.64 -0.69 -28.41
CA GLN A 160 5.40 -1.98 -27.77
C GLN A 160 4.98 -1.83 -26.30
N ARG A 161 5.59 -0.88 -25.56
CA ARG A 161 5.12 -0.56 -24.20
C ARG A 161 3.72 0.04 -24.20
N MET A 162 3.43 0.93 -25.15
CA MET A 162 2.11 1.53 -25.29
C MET A 162 1.04 0.48 -25.59
N GLU A 163 1.34 -0.51 -26.44
CA GLU A 163 0.46 -1.66 -26.70
C GLU A 163 0.17 -2.45 -25.42
N GLN A 164 1.19 -2.75 -24.61
CA GLN A 164 1.01 -3.46 -23.33
C GLN A 164 0.06 -2.70 -22.38
N TYR A 165 0.26 -1.38 -22.22
CA TYR A 165 -0.63 -0.57 -21.38
C TYR A 165 -2.07 -0.51 -21.92
N LEU A 166 -2.25 -0.51 -23.24
CA LEU A 166 -3.57 -0.52 -23.85
C LEU A 166 -4.26 -1.88 -23.65
N ASP A 167 -3.51 -2.98 -23.74
CA ASP A 167 -4.02 -4.32 -23.46
C ASP A 167 -4.47 -4.43 -22.00
N GLU A 168 -3.65 -3.99 -21.04
CA GLU A 168 -4.04 -3.94 -19.62
C GLU A 168 -5.24 -3.02 -19.36
N ALA A 169 -5.35 -1.89 -20.07
CA ALA A 169 -6.49 -0.98 -19.93
C ALA A 169 -7.78 -1.60 -20.48
N LEU A 170 -7.71 -2.29 -21.63
CA LEU A 170 -8.82 -3.04 -22.19
C LEU A 170 -9.26 -4.17 -21.27
N ASP A 171 -8.32 -4.94 -20.72
CA ASP A 171 -8.60 -5.99 -19.74
C ASP A 171 -9.31 -5.43 -18.50
N LYS A 172 -8.88 -4.25 -18.01
CA LYS A 172 -9.55 -3.57 -16.88
C LYS A 172 -10.97 -3.16 -17.24
N VAL A 173 -11.18 -2.57 -18.42
CA VAL A 173 -12.53 -2.20 -18.90
C VAL A 173 -13.43 -3.42 -19.06
N GLU A 174 -12.93 -4.54 -19.61
CA GLU A 174 -13.67 -5.79 -19.70
C GLU A 174 -13.92 -6.43 -18.33
N SER A 175 -12.96 -6.29 -17.41
CA SER A 175 -13.14 -6.77 -16.05
C SER A 175 -14.27 -6.02 -15.34
N LEU A 176 -14.55 -4.75 -15.70
CA LEU A 176 -15.72 -4.00 -15.20
C LEU A 176 -17.04 -4.66 -15.64
N ALA A 177 -17.07 -5.28 -16.82
CA ALA A 177 -18.24 -5.97 -17.37
C ALA A 177 -18.54 -7.29 -16.64
N LYS A 178 -17.51 -7.98 -16.18
CA LYS A 178 -17.66 -9.26 -15.46
C LYS A 178 -18.21 -8.98 -14.06
N GLU A 179 -19.34 -9.59 -13.69
CA GLU A 179 -19.78 -9.62 -12.29
C GLU A 179 -18.67 -10.20 -11.40
N PRO A 180 -18.52 -9.73 -10.15
CA PRO A 180 -17.54 -10.32 -9.26
C PRO A 180 -17.95 -11.77 -9.00
N GLU A 181 -17.12 -12.73 -9.42
CA GLU A 181 -17.02 -13.98 -8.67
C GLU A 181 -16.80 -13.57 -7.22
N ARG A 182 -17.71 -14.00 -6.33
CA ARG A 182 -17.69 -13.69 -4.90
C ARG A 182 -16.26 -13.80 -4.41
N MET A 183 -15.69 -12.68 -3.95
CA MET A 183 -14.33 -12.65 -3.41
C MET A 183 -14.27 -13.70 -2.30
N LYS A 184 -13.56 -14.80 -2.57
CA LYS A 184 -12.98 -15.60 -1.50
C LYS A 184 -12.04 -14.66 -0.75
N ASP A 185 -12.29 -14.56 0.54
CA ASP A 185 -11.57 -13.83 1.57
C ASP A 185 -10.25 -13.22 1.08
N VAL A 186 -10.30 -11.93 0.72
CA VAL A 186 -9.10 -11.12 0.72
C VAL A 186 -8.76 -10.92 2.18
N GLU A 187 -7.81 -11.71 2.67
CA GLU A 187 -7.06 -11.43 3.89
C GLU A 187 -6.44 -10.05 3.69
N MET A 188 -7.11 -9.04 4.24
CA MET A 188 -6.68 -7.65 4.18
C MET A 188 -5.34 -7.58 4.92
N ALA A 189 -4.26 -7.44 4.14
CA ALA A 189 -2.97 -7.01 4.66
C ALA A 189 -3.19 -5.80 5.58
N GLU A 190 -2.56 -5.85 6.76
CA GLU A 190 -2.73 -4.85 7.81
C GLU A 190 -2.64 -3.42 7.25
N PRO A 191 -3.61 -2.55 7.57
CA PRO A 191 -3.47 -1.13 7.27
C PRO A 191 -2.28 -0.60 8.07
N SER A 192 -1.22 -0.25 7.35
CA SER A 192 -0.11 0.53 7.88
C SER A 192 -0.64 1.79 8.57
N MET A 193 -0.48 1.82 9.90
CA MET A 193 -0.24 3.00 10.76
C MET A 193 -1.06 4.26 10.45
N LEU A 194 -2.38 4.17 10.33
CA LEU A 194 -3.28 5.32 10.47
C LEU A 194 -3.85 5.35 11.88
N GLY A 195 -3.16 6.01 12.81
CA GLY A 195 -3.70 6.32 14.13
C GLY A 195 -2.72 6.20 15.31
N ALA A 196 -1.50 6.74 15.21
CA ALA A 196 -0.69 6.99 16.42
C ALA A 196 -1.05 8.39 16.97
N VAL A 197 -2.17 8.50 17.68
CA VAL A 197 -2.53 9.67 18.50
C VAL A 197 -2.65 9.26 19.98
N ALA A 198 -1.81 8.33 20.40
CA ALA A 198 -1.59 8.03 21.80
C ALA A 198 -0.08 7.87 21.97
N GLU A 199 0.54 8.82 22.67
CA GLU A 199 1.90 8.62 23.14
C GLU A 199 1.92 7.35 24.02
N PRO A 200 2.94 6.47 23.89
CA PRO A 200 2.98 5.18 24.58
C PRO A 200 3.04 5.28 26.12
N GLU A 201 3.35 6.44 26.67
CA GLU A 201 3.43 6.67 28.12
C GLU A 201 2.58 7.85 28.56
N PHE A 202 1.81 7.63 29.63
CA PHE A 202 0.92 8.60 30.23
C PHE A 202 1.75 9.65 31.02
N GLN A 203 2.31 10.65 30.34
CA GLN A 203 3.16 11.67 30.96
C GLN A 203 2.43 12.99 31.30
N TYR A 204 1.10 12.99 31.41
CA TYR A 204 0.35 14.16 31.91
C TYR A 204 -0.17 13.90 33.33
N GLY A 205 0.70 14.17 34.31
CA GLY A 205 0.40 14.23 35.74
C GLY A 205 0.91 15.54 36.35
N ALA A 206 0.50 15.85 37.59
CA ALA A 206 0.88 17.08 38.29
C ALA A 206 2.41 17.32 38.32
N ASP A 207 3.19 16.23 38.37
CA ASP A 207 4.65 16.24 38.40
C ASP A 207 5.26 16.83 37.11
N ALA A 208 4.64 16.63 35.94
CA ALA A 208 5.10 17.18 34.67
C ALA A 208 4.89 18.71 34.59
N PHE A 209 3.83 19.21 35.22
CA PHE A 209 3.55 20.65 35.31
C PHE A 209 4.50 21.36 36.28
N GLU A 210 4.84 20.72 37.39
CA GLU A 210 5.82 21.25 38.34
C GLU A 210 7.24 21.31 37.75
N ALA A 211 7.64 20.31 36.96
CA ALA A 211 8.93 20.32 36.25
C ALA A 211 9.04 21.49 35.27
N TYR A 212 7.96 21.83 34.55
CA TYR A 212 7.91 22.99 33.65
C TYR A 212 8.01 24.34 34.39
N GLN A 213 7.45 24.44 35.60
CA GLN A 213 7.61 25.64 36.42
C GLN A 213 9.03 25.78 36.97
N GLN A 214 9.71 24.68 37.28
CA GLN A 214 11.09 24.71 37.75
C GLN A 214 12.06 25.08 36.62
N SER A 215 11.86 24.58 35.39
CA SER A 215 12.67 24.98 34.24
C SER A 215 12.45 26.45 33.85
N GLY A 216 11.21 26.94 33.95
CA GLY A 216 10.89 28.36 33.72
C GLY A 216 11.51 29.31 34.74
N LYS A 217 11.68 28.86 36.00
CA LYS A 217 12.39 29.63 37.05
C LYS A 217 13.90 29.65 36.85
N ALA A 218 14.48 28.54 36.38
CA ALA A 218 15.92 28.45 36.09
C ALA A 218 16.33 29.36 34.91
N GLU A 219 15.51 29.48 33.86
CA GLU A 219 15.78 30.42 32.76
C GLU A 219 15.74 31.90 33.20
N THR A 220 14.87 32.25 34.16
CA THR A 220 14.82 33.63 34.69
C THR A 220 16.00 34.00 35.59
N GLU A 221 16.59 33.05 36.31
CA GLU A 221 17.79 33.30 37.14
C GLU A 221 19.03 33.52 36.27
N VAL A 222 19.24 32.71 35.22
CA VAL A 222 20.41 32.84 34.32
C VAL A 222 20.44 34.19 33.59
N VAL A 223 19.28 34.75 33.24
CA VAL A 223 19.20 36.08 32.59
C VAL A 223 19.50 37.23 33.57
N SER A 224 19.24 37.04 34.87
CA SER A 224 19.53 38.05 35.90
C SER A 224 21.02 38.12 36.28
N GLU A 225 21.73 36.99 36.22
CA GLU A 225 23.16 36.93 36.59
C GLU A 225 24.08 37.50 35.48
N VAL A 226 23.67 37.38 34.20
CA VAL A 226 24.43 37.96 33.06
C VAL A 226 24.32 39.48 33.02
N LYS A 227 23.23 40.06 33.54
CA LYS A 227 23.01 41.53 33.51
C LYS A 227 23.68 42.29 34.66
N GLY A 228 24.22 41.59 35.67
CA GLY A 228 24.89 42.19 36.83
C GLY A 228 26.41 42.36 36.73
N LYS A 229 27.05 41.84 35.67
CA LYS A 229 28.53 41.86 35.49
C LYS A 229 29.06 42.86 34.46
N SER A 230 28.22 43.76 33.97
CA SER A 230 28.67 44.93 33.18
C SER A 230 28.22 46.23 33.85
N ARG A 231 28.96 46.63 34.87
CA ARG A 231 29.19 48.03 35.24
C ARG A 231 30.46 48.15 36.06
#